data_AF-A0A086ZJJ0-F1
#
_entry.id   AF-A0A086ZJJ0-F1
#
_cell.length_a   1.000
_cell.length_b   1.000
_cell.length_c   1.000
_cell.angle_alpha   90.00
_cell.angle_beta   90.00
_cell.angle_gamma   90.00
#
_symmetry.space_group_name_H-M   'P 1'
#
loop_
_entity.id
_entity.type
_entity.pdbx_description
1 polymer ?
#
loop_
_entity_poly.entity_id
_entity_poly.type
_entity_poly.pdbx_seq_one_letter_code
_entity_poly.pdbx_strand_id
1 'polypeptide(L)'
;MIRFSSRVGSETLNVIARAEAVARADGRTLVSVNDSNPTRHGLAPDQVPGAYVADPRGSRAAREQLADFLGRRSAREGVSRAVDPSRLYLLSSTSQAYSWLFKLMCDSGDVVLAPKPGYPLIESIGRLENVRTLEYQLEFDGSWFMDMSSIEAALEGPDATGVRAIVVINPNNPTGSYVKPQERERLITLCRQHEIAIIADEVFFDYSLEPFSGDRRFAGENGALIFALDGFSKLLAAPHAKVGWIEVSGPNDLVDQAQRRLDVIADDYLPFSDIIAERMPELLAAVPDQLERVRNRTRGNLLALHHMLVDDSQGLVSVLRAEGGWNVLLRFPSVIEENALVLRLIDDFGLTGQPGYFFDMVHNGYLALSLLPEPSDFERNVRAILTAVQREMGN
;
A
#
# COMPACT_ATOMS: atom_id res chain seq x y z
N MET A 1 19.15 -14.99 10.84
CA MET A 1 19.32 -13.89 9.87
C MET A 1 18.08 -13.86 8.97
N ILE A 2 17.61 -12.69 8.51
CA ILE A 2 16.46 -12.61 7.58
C ILE A 2 16.66 -13.59 6.42
N ARG A 3 15.66 -14.44 6.18
CA ARG A 3 15.66 -15.43 5.09
C ARG A 3 14.90 -14.88 3.89
N PHE A 4 15.62 -14.65 2.80
CA PHE A 4 15.03 -14.39 1.49
C PHE A 4 14.65 -15.70 0.78
N SER A 5 13.74 -15.61 -0.18
CA SER A 5 13.34 -16.70 -1.07
C SER A 5 14.53 -17.32 -1.78
N SER A 6 14.52 -18.65 -1.90
CA SER A 6 15.55 -19.41 -2.61
C SER A 6 15.54 -19.15 -4.12
N ARG A 7 14.42 -18.66 -4.66
CA ARG A 7 14.21 -18.38 -6.09
C ARG A 7 15.02 -17.19 -6.60
N VAL A 8 15.45 -16.31 -5.70
CA VAL A 8 16.19 -15.08 -6.02
C VAL A 8 17.59 -15.12 -5.39
N GLY A 9 18.18 -16.31 -5.32
CA GLY A 9 19.52 -16.53 -4.78
C GLY A 9 20.59 -15.70 -5.50
N SER A 10 21.68 -15.38 -4.80
CA SER A 10 22.74 -14.54 -5.38
C SER A 10 23.44 -15.27 -6.53
N GLU A 11 23.30 -14.77 -7.74
CA GLU A 11 24.15 -15.20 -8.83
C GLU A 11 25.59 -14.71 -8.55
N THR A 12 26.52 -15.65 -8.37
CA THR A 12 27.94 -15.33 -8.48
C THR A 12 28.17 -14.76 -9.87
N LEU A 13 28.69 -13.52 -9.95
CA LEU A 13 29.10 -12.92 -11.23
C LEU A 13 29.90 -13.95 -12.02
N ASN A 14 29.47 -14.23 -13.24
CA ASN A 14 30.19 -15.16 -14.10
C ASN A 14 31.57 -14.57 -14.47
N VAL A 15 32.45 -15.42 -15.00
CA VAL A 15 33.83 -15.01 -15.35
C VAL A 15 33.88 -13.85 -16.34
N ILE A 16 32.88 -13.73 -17.23
CA ILE A 16 32.78 -12.67 -18.24
C ILE A 16 32.45 -11.35 -17.55
N ALA A 17 31.39 -11.30 -16.74
CA ALA A 17 30.97 -10.10 -16.04
C ALA A 17 32.09 -9.54 -15.13
N ARG A 18 32.88 -10.42 -14.50
CA ARG A 18 34.08 -10.01 -13.75
C ARG A 18 35.16 -9.41 -14.65
N ALA A 19 35.47 -10.06 -15.78
CA ALA A 19 36.46 -9.56 -16.74
C ALA A 19 36.04 -8.21 -17.34
N GLU A 20 34.74 -8.03 -17.64
CA GLU A 20 34.19 -6.76 -18.11
C GLU A 20 34.34 -5.65 -17.08
N ALA A 21 34.03 -5.93 -15.81
CA ALA A 21 34.17 -4.96 -14.73
C ALA A 21 35.63 -4.51 -14.55
N VAL A 22 36.58 -5.45 -14.57
CA VAL A 22 38.02 -5.14 -14.53
C VAL A 22 38.43 -4.30 -15.74
N ALA A 23 38.02 -4.69 -16.95
CA ALA A 23 38.37 -3.94 -18.14
C ALA A 23 37.84 -2.51 -18.11
N ARG A 24 36.60 -2.29 -17.68
CA ARG A 24 36.01 -0.95 -17.50
C ARG A 24 36.75 -0.16 -16.43
N ALA A 25 37.12 -0.78 -15.31
CA ALA A 25 37.91 -0.14 -14.25
C ALA A 25 39.31 0.30 -14.74
N ASP A 26 39.90 -0.47 -15.66
CA ASP A 26 41.15 -0.10 -16.34
C ASP A 26 40.98 0.97 -17.44
N GLY A 27 39.77 1.52 -17.60
CA GLY A 27 39.45 2.51 -18.64
C GLY A 27 39.33 1.94 -20.05
N ARG A 28 39.25 0.61 -20.21
CA ARG A 28 39.05 -0.02 -21.52
C ARG A 28 37.57 0.09 -21.93
N THR A 29 37.34 0.61 -23.13
CA THR A 29 36.01 0.62 -23.75
C THR A 29 35.71 -0.76 -24.33
N LEU A 30 34.59 -1.35 -23.92
CA LEU A 30 34.10 -2.61 -24.47
C LEU A 30 32.94 -2.32 -25.43
N VAL A 31 32.97 -2.95 -26.60
CA VAL A 31 31.88 -2.91 -27.58
C VAL A 31 31.22 -4.27 -27.62
N SER A 32 29.90 -4.30 -27.42
CA SER A 32 29.12 -5.52 -27.48
C SER A 32 28.93 -5.94 -28.95
N VAL A 33 29.36 -7.15 -29.30
CA VAL A 33 29.11 -7.74 -30.62
C VAL A 33 27.67 -8.25 -30.79
N ASN A 34 26.94 -8.32 -29.69
CA ASN A 34 25.54 -8.73 -29.62
C ASN A 34 24.65 -7.62 -29.03
N ASP A 35 24.97 -6.33 -29.28
CA ASP A 35 24.07 -5.25 -28.91
C ASP A 35 22.75 -5.42 -29.68
N SER A 36 21.71 -5.83 -28.97
CA SER A 36 20.38 -6.07 -29.50
C SER A 36 19.42 -4.93 -29.20
N ASN A 37 19.93 -3.75 -28.81
CA ASN A 37 19.12 -2.59 -28.49
C ASN A 37 18.93 -1.70 -29.73
N PRO A 38 17.78 -1.77 -30.43
CA PRO A 38 17.57 -1.03 -31.69
C PRO A 38 17.61 0.49 -31.49
N THR A 39 17.31 0.99 -30.30
CA THR A 39 17.29 2.44 -30.03
C THR A 39 18.70 3.05 -30.07
N ARG A 40 19.74 2.26 -29.74
CA ARG A 40 21.15 2.71 -29.83
C ARG A 40 21.65 2.81 -31.27
N HIS A 41 20.93 2.19 -32.20
CA HIS A 41 21.25 2.16 -33.61
C HIS A 41 20.36 3.11 -34.44
N GLY A 42 19.57 3.97 -33.78
CA GLY A 42 18.68 4.92 -34.47
C GLY A 42 17.52 4.25 -35.21
N LEU A 43 17.16 3.03 -34.82
CA LEU A 43 16.07 2.26 -35.43
C LEU A 43 14.75 2.40 -34.65
N ALA A 44 14.73 3.20 -33.58
CA ALA A 44 13.51 3.50 -32.84
C ALA A 44 12.60 4.46 -33.62
N PRO A 45 11.27 4.34 -33.49
CA PRO A 45 10.35 5.30 -34.09
C PRO A 45 10.41 6.66 -33.37
N ASP A 46 10.19 7.75 -34.10
CA ASP A 46 10.25 9.13 -33.55
C ASP A 46 9.27 9.37 -32.38
N GLN A 47 8.20 8.58 -32.29
CA GLN A 47 7.21 8.67 -31.21
C GLN A 47 7.74 8.18 -29.86
N VAL A 48 8.86 7.44 -29.83
CA VAL A 48 9.53 6.98 -28.60
C VAL A 48 11.00 7.38 -28.70
N PRO A 49 11.30 8.68 -28.48
CA PRO A 49 12.63 9.20 -28.67
C PRO A 49 13.61 8.69 -27.60
N GLY A 50 14.90 8.79 -27.88
CA GLY A 50 15.95 8.45 -26.94
C GLY A 50 16.47 7.01 -27.08
N ALA A 51 17.42 6.67 -26.21
CA ALA A 51 18.00 5.35 -26.16
C ALA A 51 17.51 4.63 -24.91
N TYR A 52 16.99 3.41 -25.07
CA TYR A 52 16.64 2.53 -23.97
C TYR A 52 17.89 2.25 -23.12
N VAL A 53 17.75 2.49 -21.81
CA VAL A 53 18.75 2.17 -20.81
C VAL A 53 18.10 1.21 -19.81
N ALA A 54 18.63 -0.02 -19.74
CA ALA A 54 18.16 -0.99 -18.77
C ALA A 54 18.59 -0.55 -17.36
N ASP A 55 17.60 -0.18 -16.53
CA ASP A 55 17.73 -0.02 -15.09
C ASP A 55 16.55 -0.77 -14.45
N PRO A 56 16.77 -1.88 -13.74
CA PRO A 56 15.69 -2.70 -13.19
C PRO A 56 14.81 -1.91 -12.21
N ARG A 57 15.32 -0.82 -11.63
CA ARG A 57 14.58 0.01 -10.67
C ARG A 57 13.72 1.08 -11.36
N GLY A 58 13.79 1.18 -12.69
CA GLY A 58 13.19 2.25 -13.49
C GLY A 58 14.09 3.49 -13.59
N SER A 59 13.70 4.42 -14.48
CA SER A 59 14.47 5.62 -14.82
C SER A 59 15.07 6.33 -13.62
N ARG A 60 16.40 6.47 -13.61
CA ARG A 60 17.15 7.15 -12.55
C ARG A 60 16.67 8.58 -12.32
N ALA A 61 16.42 9.32 -13.41
CA ALA A 61 15.94 10.70 -13.34
C ALA A 61 14.56 10.79 -12.66
N ALA A 62 13.65 9.88 -12.99
CA ALA A 62 12.34 9.81 -12.34
C ALA A 62 12.45 9.46 -10.85
N ARG A 63 13.35 8.53 -10.48
CA ARG A 63 13.63 8.20 -9.07
C ARG A 63 14.23 9.37 -8.29
N GLU A 64 15.08 10.18 -8.90
CA GLU A 64 15.64 11.39 -8.28
C GLU A 64 14.55 12.45 -8.02
N GLN A 65 13.65 12.66 -8.98
CA GLN A 65 12.51 13.56 -8.80
C GLN A 65 11.55 13.08 -7.71
N LEU A 66 11.28 11.76 -7.68
CA LEU A 66 10.47 11.15 -6.63
C LEU A 66 11.15 11.30 -5.26
N ALA A 67 12.45 11.04 -5.16
CA ALA A 67 13.21 11.19 -3.92
C ALA A 67 13.15 12.63 -3.37
N ASP A 68 13.32 13.64 -4.23
CA ASP A 68 13.17 15.06 -3.84
C ASP A 68 11.74 15.36 -3.34
N PHE A 69 10.72 14.90 -4.07
CA PHE A 69 9.33 15.06 -3.65
C PHE A 69 9.06 14.42 -2.28
N LEU A 70 9.54 13.19 -2.06
CA LEU A 70 9.37 12.45 -0.80
C LEU A 70 10.13 13.11 0.36
N GLY A 71 11.31 13.68 0.11
CA GLY A 71 12.07 14.46 1.09
C GLY A 71 11.31 15.72 1.51
N ARG A 72 10.79 16.49 0.55
CA ARG A 72 9.94 17.66 0.81
C ARG A 72 8.62 17.29 1.49
N ARG A 73 8.04 16.14 1.16
CA ARG A 73 6.84 15.61 1.84
C ARG A 73 7.14 15.31 3.30
N SER A 74 8.20 14.56 3.59
CA SER A 74 8.59 14.19 4.95
C SER A 74 8.90 15.43 5.81
N ALA A 75 9.56 16.44 5.23
CA ALA A 75 9.84 17.69 5.93
C ALA A 75 8.55 18.43 6.38
N ARG A 76 7.49 18.39 5.56
CA ARG A 76 6.16 18.94 5.92
C ARG A 76 5.47 18.13 7.01
N GLU A 77 5.76 16.83 7.10
CA GLU A 77 5.33 15.93 8.17
C GLU A 77 6.20 16.08 9.45
N GLY A 78 7.11 17.06 9.50
CA GLY A 78 8.00 17.30 10.64
C GLY A 78 9.19 16.34 10.74
N VAL A 79 9.44 15.53 9.71
CA VAL A 79 10.55 14.57 9.63
C VAL A 79 11.50 14.99 8.51
N SER A 80 12.62 15.63 8.86
CA SER A 80 13.66 15.91 7.88
C SER A 80 14.44 14.62 7.56
N ARG A 81 14.20 14.07 6.37
CA ARG A 81 14.97 12.92 5.85
C ARG A 81 15.33 13.13 4.38
N ALA A 82 16.57 12.79 4.03
CA ALA A 82 16.98 12.65 2.65
C ALA A 82 16.55 11.26 2.15
N VAL A 83 15.86 11.20 1.02
CA VAL A 83 15.50 9.94 0.37
C VAL A 83 16.59 9.60 -0.63
N ASP A 84 17.19 8.42 -0.51
CA ASP A 84 18.16 7.95 -1.49
C ASP A 84 17.40 7.39 -2.71
N PRO A 85 17.51 7.99 -3.91
CA PRO A 85 16.86 7.47 -5.11
C PRO A 85 17.30 6.05 -5.45
N SER A 86 18.49 5.61 -5.01
CA SER A 86 18.94 4.23 -5.19
C SER A 86 18.06 3.21 -4.46
N ARG A 87 17.34 3.63 -3.41
CA ARG A 87 16.45 2.78 -2.61
C ARG A 87 15.00 2.76 -3.09
N LEU A 88 14.73 3.36 -4.26
CA LEU A 88 13.42 3.42 -4.88
C LEU A 88 13.31 2.45 -6.06
N TYR A 89 12.17 1.79 -6.20
CA TYR A 89 11.77 1.03 -7.38
C TYR A 89 10.48 1.61 -7.95
N LEU A 90 10.45 1.92 -9.24
CA LEU A 90 9.23 2.37 -9.93
C LEU A 90 8.45 1.17 -10.48
N LEU A 91 7.14 1.19 -10.32
CA LEU A 91 6.24 0.08 -10.61
C LEU A 91 4.93 0.58 -11.22
N SER A 92 4.18 -0.29 -11.89
CA SER A 92 2.85 0.03 -12.40
C SER A 92 1.78 0.11 -11.32
N SER A 93 2.01 -0.48 -10.13
CA SER A 93 1.07 -0.43 -9.00
C SER A 93 1.69 -1.01 -7.72
N THR A 94 1.06 -0.75 -6.57
CA THR A 94 1.37 -1.48 -5.32
C THR A 94 1.01 -2.96 -5.40
N SER A 95 0.08 -3.38 -6.26
CA SER A 95 -0.21 -4.79 -6.53
C SER A 95 1.00 -5.53 -7.13
N GLN A 96 1.71 -4.87 -8.05
CA GLN A 96 2.99 -5.39 -8.56
C GLN A 96 4.03 -5.45 -7.44
N ALA A 97 4.08 -4.45 -6.56
CA ALA A 97 4.97 -4.45 -5.41
C ALA A 97 4.71 -5.65 -4.49
N TYR A 98 3.45 -5.94 -4.12
CA TYR A 98 3.11 -7.13 -3.33
C TYR A 98 3.60 -8.42 -4.00
N SER A 99 3.33 -8.60 -5.30
CA SER A 99 3.78 -9.78 -6.05
C SER A 99 5.31 -9.92 -5.99
N TRP A 100 6.05 -8.84 -6.25
CA TRP A 100 7.52 -8.86 -6.21
C TRP A 100 8.06 -9.13 -4.81
N LEU A 101 7.49 -8.51 -3.78
CA LEU A 101 7.94 -8.69 -2.40
C LEU A 101 7.60 -10.08 -1.86
N PHE A 102 6.50 -10.69 -2.30
CA PHE A 102 6.19 -12.08 -2.01
C PHE A 102 7.19 -13.02 -2.68
N LYS A 103 7.56 -12.77 -3.94
CA LYS A 103 8.65 -13.53 -4.61
C LYS A 103 10.00 -13.36 -3.92
N LEU A 104 10.30 -12.16 -3.43
CA LEU A 104 11.54 -11.82 -2.73
C LEU A 104 11.65 -12.52 -1.38
N MET A 105 10.58 -12.50 -0.60
CA MET A 105 10.61 -12.94 0.80
C MET A 105 10.23 -14.40 0.98
N CYS A 106 9.37 -14.96 0.12
CA CYS A 106 8.74 -16.26 0.34
C CYS A 106 9.15 -17.32 -0.68
N ASP A 107 9.43 -18.53 -0.20
CA ASP A 107 9.32 -19.74 -1.01
C ASP A 107 7.83 -20.18 -1.10
N SER A 108 7.52 -21.14 -1.97
CA SER A 108 6.16 -21.69 -2.05
C SER A 108 5.75 -22.30 -0.72
N GLY A 109 4.59 -21.91 -0.19
CA GLY A 109 4.04 -22.37 1.09
C GLY A 109 4.51 -21.57 2.32
N ASP A 110 5.48 -20.66 2.18
CA ASP A 110 5.81 -19.68 3.23
C ASP A 110 4.61 -18.74 3.48
N VAL A 111 4.67 -18.03 4.60
CA VAL A 111 3.55 -17.24 5.15
C VAL A 111 3.91 -15.75 5.18
N VAL A 112 2.91 -14.93 4.86
CA VAL A 112 2.89 -13.49 5.14
C VAL A 112 1.73 -13.18 6.09
N LEU A 113 1.98 -12.39 7.13
CA LEU A 113 0.92 -11.91 8.02
C LEU A 113 0.19 -10.71 7.40
N ALA A 114 -1.13 -10.61 7.55
CA ALA A 114 -1.93 -9.50 7.04
C ALA A 114 -3.04 -9.10 8.03
N PRO A 115 -3.45 -7.81 8.07
CA PRO A 115 -4.47 -7.34 9.00
C PRO A 115 -5.87 -7.82 8.62
N LYS A 116 -6.70 -8.01 9.64
CA LYS A 116 -8.16 -8.21 9.53
C LYS A 116 -8.87 -7.37 10.59
N PRO A 117 -9.92 -6.59 10.27
CA PRO A 117 -10.50 -6.34 8.94
C PRO A 117 -9.49 -5.69 7.98
N GLY A 118 -9.46 -6.16 6.73
CA GLY A 118 -8.37 -5.85 5.82
C GLY A 118 -8.75 -5.75 4.35
N TYR A 119 -7.74 -5.53 3.52
CA TYR A 119 -7.90 -5.39 2.07
C TYR A 119 -7.76 -6.76 1.38
N PRO A 120 -8.84 -7.31 0.75
CA PRO A 120 -8.84 -8.69 0.23
C PRO A 120 -7.80 -8.99 -0.87
N LEU A 121 -7.22 -7.94 -1.46
CA LEU A 121 -6.26 -8.11 -2.54
C LEU A 121 -4.97 -8.82 -2.10
N ILE A 122 -4.58 -8.68 -0.82
CA ILE A 122 -3.35 -9.27 -0.29
C ILE A 122 -3.40 -10.79 -0.40
N GLU A 123 -4.49 -11.42 0.05
CA GLU A 123 -4.69 -12.87 -0.08
C GLU A 123 -4.80 -13.33 -1.52
N SER A 124 -5.47 -12.54 -2.37
CA SER A 124 -5.59 -12.87 -3.79
C SER A 124 -4.23 -12.95 -4.47
N ILE A 125 -3.36 -11.96 -4.21
CA ILE A 125 -1.98 -11.95 -4.70
C ILE A 125 -1.17 -13.08 -4.04
N GLY A 126 -1.33 -13.30 -2.73
CA GLY A 126 -0.68 -14.41 -2.02
C GLY A 126 -0.93 -15.76 -2.69
N ARG A 127 -2.20 -16.06 -3.00
CA ARG A 127 -2.58 -17.28 -3.73
C ARG A 127 -1.94 -17.38 -5.11
N LEU A 128 -1.91 -16.29 -5.88
CA LEU A 128 -1.24 -16.27 -7.20
C LEU A 128 0.27 -16.53 -7.08
N GLU A 129 0.87 -16.15 -5.95
CA GLU A 129 2.29 -16.31 -5.66
C GLU A 129 2.66 -17.61 -4.94
N ASN A 130 1.68 -18.49 -4.68
CA ASN A 130 1.82 -19.68 -3.83
C ASN A 130 2.32 -19.35 -2.40
N VAL A 131 1.92 -18.20 -1.88
CA VAL A 131 2.22 -17.73 -0.53
C VAL A 131 0.95 -17.79 0.31
N ARG A 132 1.05 -18.37 1.50
CA ARG A 132 -0.05 -18.40 2.46
C ARG A 132 -0.17 -17.05 3.14
N THR A 133 -1.41 -16.62 3.40
CA THR A 133 -1.67 -15.45 4.24
C THR A 133 -2.23 -15.94 5.56
N LEU A 134 -1.61 -15.51 6.66
CA LEU A 134 -2.19 -15.66 8.00
C LEU A 134 -2.61 -14.29 8.53
N GLU A 135 -3.68 -14.29 9.31
CA GLU A 135 -4.34 -13.07 9.74
C GLU A 135 -3.83 -12.66 11.11
N TYR A 136 -3.63 -11.36 11.31
CA TYR A 136 -3.57 -10.74 12.64
C TYR A 136 -4.74 -9.77 12.79
N GLN A 137 -5.24 -9.62 14.01
CA GLN A 137 -6.49 -8.89 14.25
C GLN A 137 -6.23 -7.40 14.48
N LEU A 138 -7.11 -6.58 13.92
CA LEU A 138 -7.36 -5.22 14.33
C LEU A 138 -8.62 -5.25 15.20
N GLU A 139 -8.52 -4.77 16.43
CA GLU A 139 -9.64 -4.72 17.36
C GLU A 139 -10.18 -3.29 17.46
N PHE A 140 -11.47 -3.17 17.75
CA PHE A 140 -12.14 -1.89 17.93
C PHE A 140 -12.59 -1.69 19.38
N ASP A 141 -11.98 -0.72 20.06
CA ASP A 141 -12.43 -0.20 21.35
C ASP A 141 -12.41 1.33 21.33
N GLY A 142 -13.45 1.92 20.74
CA GLY A 142 -13.54 3.37 20.48
C GLY A 142 -12.61 3.88 19.36
N SER A 143 -11.46 3.25 19.18
CA SER A 143 -10.58 3.34 18.02
C SER A 143 -10.05 1.96 17.66
N TRP A 144 -9.72 1.79 16.38
CA TRP A 144 -9.06 0.59 15.90
C TRP A 144 -7.59 0.55 16.35
N PHE A 145 -7.14 -0.60 16.82
CA PHE A 145 -5.76 -0.85 17.22
C PHE A 145 -5.31 -2.24 16.77
N MET A 146 -4.00 -2.44 16.65
CA MET A 146 -3.40 -3.72 16.29
C MET A 146 -3.35 -4.63 17.52
N ASP A 147 -3.97 -5.82 17.47
CA ASP A 147 -3.80 -6.81 18.53
C ASP A 147 -2.41 -7.45 18.39
N MET A 148 -1.46 -6.89 19.15
CA MET A 148 -0.08 -7.39 19.21
C MET A 148 -0.01 -8.85 19.69
N SER A 149 -0.99 -9.31 20.47
CA SER A 149 -1.04 -10.69 20.98
C SER A 149 -1.29 -11.67 19.85
N SER A 150 -2.20 -11.36 18.92
CA SER A 150 -2.42 -12.18 17.72
C SER A 150 -1.18 -12.29 16.84
N ILE A 151 -0.39 -11.21 16.73
CA ILE A 151 0.87 -11.21 15.96
C ILE A 151 1.90 -12.11 16.65
N GLU A 152 2.08 -11.96 17.96
CA GLU A 152 3.00 -12.79 18.75
C GLU A 152 2.62 -14.27 18.64
N ALA A 153 1.33 -14.60 18.79
CA ALA A 153 0.83 -15.96 18.63
C ALA A 153 1.10 -16.53 17.22
N ALA A 154 0.99 -15.73 16.15
CA ALA A 154 1.33 -16.16 14.79
C ALA A 154 2.84 -16.40 14.61
N LEU A 155 3.68 -15.61 15.30
CA LEU A 155 5.14 -15.70 15.26
C LEU A 155 5.72 -16.78 16.19
N GLU A 156 4.93 -17.33 17.10
CA GLU A 156 5.32 -18.40 18.04
C GLU A 156 4.56 -19.72 17.80
N GLY A 157 3.52 -19.68 16.97
CA GLY A 157 2.66 -20.82 16.67
C GLY A 157 3.26 -21.84 15.68
N PRO A 158 2.45 -22.81 15.21
CA PRO A 158 2.91 -23.90 14.34
C PRO A 158 3.51 -23.43 13.01
N ASP A 159 3.01 -22.30 12.48
CA ASP A 159 3.45 -21.72 11.22
C ASP A 159 4.62 -20.73 11.36
N ALA A 160 5.07 -20.44 12.57
CA ALA A 160 6.09 -19.43 12.89
C ALA A 160 7.34 -19.53 11.99
N THR A 161 7.83 -20.75 11.78
CA THR A 161 9.03 -21.01 10.97
C THR A 161 8.85 -20.67 9.48
N GLY A 162 7.62 -20.59 9.00
CA GLY A 162 7.24 -20.22 7.63
C GLY A 162 6.98 -18.74 7.44
N VAL A 163 6.84 -17.93 8.50
CA VAL A 163 6.57 -16.50 8.39
C VAL A 163 7.80 -15.76 7.86
N ARG A 164 7.61 -14.92 6.83
CA ARG A 164 8.70 -14.17 6.17
C ARG A 164 8.50 -12.67 6.18
N ALA A 165 7.25 -12.22 6.21
CA ALA A 165 6.93 -10.81 6.27
C ALA A 165 5.59 -10.58 6.97
N ILE A 166 5.38 -9.35 7.41
CA ILE A 166 4.09 -8.82 7.84
C ILE A 166 3.71 -7.63 6.95
N VAL A 167 2.50 -7.67 6.39
CA VAL A 167 1.90 -6.55 5.68
C VAL A 167 1.22 -5.65 6.69
N VAL A 168 1.48 -4.35 6.60
CA VAL A 168 0.88 -3.30 7.43
C VAL A 168 0.25 -2.29 6.50
N ILE A 169 -1.06 -2.07 6.60
CA ILE A 169 -1.75 -1.03 5.83
C ILE A 169 -1.93 0.18 6.75
N ASN A 170 -1.33 1.33 6.39
CA ASN A 170 -1.23 2.49 7.27
C ASN A 170 -1.54 3.80 6.51
N PRO A 171 -2.74 4.38 6.67
CA PRO A 171 -3.88 3.89 7.44
C PRO A 171 -4.58 2.71 6.75
N ASN A 172 -5.18 1.85 7.55
CA ASN A 172 -5.83 0.62 7.07
C ASN A 172 -7.10 0.91 6.27
N ASN A 173 -7.41 0.04 5.30
CA ASN A 173 -8.69 0.01 4.59
C ASN A 173 -9.35 -1.35 4.88
N PRO A 174 -10.56 -1.39 5.47
CA PRO A 174 -11.57 -0.31 5.54
C PRO A 174 -11.59 0.51 6.83
N THR A 175 -10.82 0.16 7.85
CA THR A 175 -11.00 0.71 9.21
C THR A 175 -10.58 2.18 9.36
N GLY A 176 -9.73 2.67 8.44
CA GLY A 176 -9.16 4.01 8.49
C GLY A 176 -8.14 4.22 9.61
N SER A 177 -7.63 3.14 10.22
CA SER A 177 -6.77 3.23 11.40
C SER A 177 -5.31 3.45 11.05
N TYR A 178 -4.66 4.43 11.67
CA TYR A 178 -3.20 4.55 11.64
C TYR A 178 -2.57 3.70 12.73
N VAL A 179 -1.39 3.15 12.44
CA VAL A 179 -0.58 2.44 13.42
C VAL A 179 -0.11 3.41 14.51
N LYS A 180 -0.36 3.05 15.77
CA LYS A 180 0.01 3.86 16.94
C LYS A 180 1.50 3.82 17.23
N PRO A 181 2.06 4.83 17.93
CA PRO A 181 3.47 4.83 18.30
C PRO A 181 3.92 3.56 19.04
N GLN A 182 3.15 3.10 20.03
CA GLN A 182 3.48 1.91 20.82
C GLN A 182 3.39 0.63 19.99
N GLU A 183 2.36 0.50 19.14
CA GLU A 183 2.22 -0.62 18.21
C GLU A 183 3.40 -0.69 17.24
N ARG A 184 3.79 0.46 16.67
CA ARG A 184 4.93 0.58 15.76
C ARG A 184 6.22 0.10 16.43
N GLU A 185 6.53 0.60 17.62
CA GLU A 185 7.74 0.24 18.37
C GLU A 185 7.78 -1.26 18.69
N ARG A 186 6.64 -1.82 19.13
CA ARG A 186 6.51 -3.25 19.41
C ARG A 186 6.66 -4.07 18.13
N LEU A 187 6.02 -3.68 17.04
CA LEU A 187 6.07 -4.36 15.76
C LEU A 187 7.48 -4.39 15.17
N ILE A 188 8.19 -3.26 15.17
CA ILE A 188 9.58 -3.20 14.72
C ILE A 188 10.46 -4.13 15.56
N THR A 189 10.24 -4.16 16.88
CA THR A 189 10.97 -5.05 17.79
C THR A 189 10.72 -6.52 17.47
N LEU A 190 9.45 -6.92 17.29
CA LEU A 190 9.08 -8.29 16.93
C LEU A 190 9.66 -8.70 15.57
N CYS A 191 9.52 -7.85 14.56
CA CYS A 191 10.05 -8.14 13.21
C CYS A 191 11.57 -8.33 13.22
N ARG A 192 12.28 -7.53 14.03
CA ARG A 192 13.73 -7.68 14.23
C ARG A 192 14.08 -8.97 14.99
N GLN A 193 13.31 -9.35 16.01
CA GLN A 193 13.55 -10.55 16.81
C GLN A 193 13.28 -11.84 16.03
N HIS A 194 12.22 -11.87 15.23
CA HIS A 194 11.82 -13.02 14.40
C HIS A 194 12.42 -12.97 12.99
N GLU A 195 13.21 -11.94 12.67
CA GLU A 195 13.95 -11.80 11.42
C GLU A 195 13.05 -11.85 10.17
N ILE A 196 11.91 -11.16 10.26
CA ILE A 196 10.95 -10.99 9.17
C ILE A 196 10.92 -9.52 8.70
N ALA A 197 10.49 -9.30 7.46
CA ALA A 197 10.35 -7.96 6.90
C ALA A 197 8.99 -7.35 7.18
N ILE A 198 8.89 -6.02 7.13
CA ILE A 198 7.61 -5.29 7.11
C ILE A 198 7.35 -4.80 5.69
N ILE A 199 6.16 -5.07 5.16
CA ILE A 199 5.66 -4.50 3.91
C ILE A 199 4.59 -3.47 4.30
N ALA A 200 4.93 -2.18 4.24
CA ALA A 200 4.05 -1.11 4.71
C ALA A 200 3.34 -0.45 3.52
N ASP A 201 2.02 -0.59 3.41
CA ASP A 201 1.20 0.08 2.39
C ASP A 201 0.68 1.41 2.91
N GLU A 202 1.19 2.50 2.35
CA GLU A 202 1.01 3.87 2.84
C GLU A 202 0.26 4.76 1.85
N VAL A 203 -0.41 4.16 0.85
CA VAL A 203 -1.11 4.90 -0.20
C VAL A 203 -2.19 5.85 0.33
N PHE A 204 -2.72 5.59 1.54
CA PHE A 204 -3.72 6.43 2.17
C PHE A 204 -3.18 7.39 3.22
N PHE A 205 -1.86 7.40 3.49
CA PHE A 205 -1.29 8.11 4.64
C PHE A 205 -1.58 9.60 4.63
N ASP A 206 -1.67 10.20 3.45
CA ASP A 206 -2.00 11.61 3.30
C ASP A 206 -3.48 11.94 3.59
N TYR A 207 -4.39 10.98 3.76
CA TYR A 207 -5.81 11.26 3.94
C TYR A 207 -6.25 11.27 5.41
N SER A 208 -5.59 12.03 6.27
CA SER A 208 -5.99 12.15 7.68
C SER A 208 -7.36 12.83 7.84
N LEU A 209 -8.27 12.12 8.52
CA LEU A 209 -9.62 12.56 8.90
C LEU A 209 -9.63 13.10 10.35
N GLU A 210 -9.00 12.37 11.27
CA GLU A 210 -8.82 12.75 12.67
C GLU A 210 -7.34 12.70 13.05
N PRO A 211 -6.57 13.79 12.87
CA PRO A 211 -5.14 13.80 13.15
C PRO A 211 -4.87 13.62 14.64
N PHE A 212 -3.84 12.83 14.98
CA PHE A 212 -3.33 12.68 16.35
C PHE A 212 -1.81 12.76 16.35
N SER A 213 -1.19 13.00 17.50
CA SER A 213 0.27 13.11 17.59
C SER A 213 0.95 11.76 17.43
N GLY A 214 1.93 11.68 16.54
CA GLY A 214 2.82 10.53 16.41
C GLY A 214 2.44 9.52 15.34
N ASP A 215 1.46 9.82 14.49
CA ASP A 215 1.27 9.11 13.23
C ASP A 215 2.53 9.26 12.35
N ARG A 216 3.14 8.14 11.95
CA ARG A 216 4.38 8.16 11.18
C ARG A 216 4.42 7.07 10.14
N ARG A 217 5.02 7.41 8.99
CA ARG A 217 5.35 6.46 7.95
C ARG A 217 6.42 5.48 8.39
N PHE A 218 6.35 4.25 7.91
CA PHE A 218 7.41 3.26 7.93
C PHE A 218 8.49 3.56 6.88
N ALA A 219 8.17 4.29 5.81
CA ALA A 219 9.16 4.74 4.83
C ALA A 219 10.36 5.46 5.50
N GLY A 220 11.56 4.93 5.30
CA GLY A 220 12.80 5.48 5.88
C GLY A 220 13.12 5.02 7.31
N GLU A 221 12.32 4.13 7.90
CA GLU A 221 12.61 3.50 9.18
C GLU A 221 13.76 2.49 9.06
N ASN A 222 14.62 2.44 10.09
CA ASN A 222 15.86 1.66 10.08
C ASN A 222 15.89 0.54 11.13
N GLY A 223 14.87 0.41 11.98
CA GLY A 223 14.81 -0.61 13.03
C GLY A 223 14.60 -2.06 12.52
N ALA A 224 14.09 -2.23 11.31
CA ALA A 224 13.86 -3.52 10.64
C ALA A 224 13.98 -3.36 9.11
N LEU A 225 14.05 -4.47 8.36
CA LEU A 225 13.94 -4.42 6.90
C LEU A 225 12.50 -4.08 6.51
N ILE A 226 12.33 -2.97 5.81
CA ILE A 226 11.03 -2.38 5.49
C ILE A 226 10.94 -2.10 4.00
N PHE A 227 9.80 -2.45 3.43
CA PHE A 227 9.39 -2.11 2.07
C PHE A 227 8.14 -1.24 2.16
N ALA A 228 8.30 0.07 2.04
CA ALA A 228 7.18 1.00 2.05
C ALA A 228 6.62 1.17 0.62
N LEU A 229 5.31 1.02 0.47
CA LEU A 229 4.56 1.07 -0.77
C LEU A 229 3.73 2.34 -0.80
N ASP A 230 3.82 3.08 -1.90
CA ASP A 230 2.98 4.26 -2.13
C ASP A 230 2.83 4.45 -3.65
N GLY A 231 2.01 5.40 -4.08
CA GLY A 231 1.70 5.57 -5.50
C GLY A 231 0.71 6.66 -5.82
N PHE A 232 0.63 6.98 -7.12
CA PHE A 232 -0.26 8.03 -7.61
C PHE A 232 -1.74 7.68 -7.62
N SER A 233 -2.08 6.39 -7.49
CA SER A 233 -3.48 5.95 -7.52
C SER A 233 -4.36 6.71 -6.53
N LYS A 234 -3.82 6.99 -5.34
CA LYS A 234 -4.51 7.75 -4.30
C LYS A 234 -4.09 9.20 -4.32
N LEU A 235 -2.79 9.52 -4.28
CA LEU A 235 -2.28 10.89 -4.27
C LEU A 235 -2.88 11.81 -5.34
N LEU A 236 -3.16 11.28 -6.55
CA LEU A 236 -3.77 12.03 -7.65
C LEU A 236 -5.27 11.75 -7.84
N ALA A 237 -5.89 10.94 -6.98
CA ALA A 237 -7.22 10.35 -7.18
C ALA A 237 -7.40 9.73 -8.58
N ALA A 238 -6.31 9.17 -9.14
CA ALA A 238 -6.23 8.70 -10.50
C ALA A 238 -5.74 7.23 -10.52
N PRO A 239 -6.61 6.25 -10.22
CA PRO A 239 -6.23 4.83 -10.18
C PRO A 239 -5.77 4.27 -11.54
N HIS A 240 -6.01 5.01 -12.62
CA HIS A 240 -5.57 4.71 -13.98
C HIS A 240 -4.17 5.30 -14.31
N ALA A 241 -3.57 6.11 -13.44
CA ALA A 241 -2.22 6.65 -13.65
C ALA A 241 -1.14 5.54 -13.67
N LYS A 242 -1.39 4.43 -12.97
CA LYS A 242 -0.53 3.23 -12.94
C LYS A 242 0.95 3.53 -12.66
N VAL A 243 1.18 4.30 -11.60
CA VAL A 243 2.50 4.50 -11.00
C VAL A 243 2.41 4.19 -9.50
N GLY A 244 3.26 3.29 -9.05
CA GLY A 244 3.55 3.03 -7.65
C GLY A 244 5.06 2.89 -7.45
N TRP A 245 5.49 2.81 -6.20
CA TRP A 245 6.89 2.59 -5.89
C TRP A 245 7.08 1.78 -4.61
N ILE A 246 8.26 1.15 -4.51
CA ILE A 246 8.79 0.61 -3.27
C ILE A 246 9.91 1.53 -2.80
N GLU A 247 9.87 1.95 -1.54
CA GLU A 247 11.02 2.49 -0.83
C GLU A 247 11.58 1.42 0.13
N VAL A 248 12.85 1.06 -0.04
CA VAL A 248 13.53 0.07 0.80
C VAL A 248 14.30 0.78 1.92
N SER A 249 14.02 0.43 3.17
CA SER A 249 14.75 0.95 4.33
C SER A 249 15.05 -0.14 5.36
N GLY A 250 15.94 0.15 6.32
CA GLY A 250 16.42 -0.84 7.29
C GLY A 250 17.93 -0.80 7.49
N PRO A 251 18.48 -1.76 8.25
CA PRO A 251 19.92 -1.96 8.38
C PRO A 251 20.59 -2.15 7.02
N ASN A 252 21.68 -1.41 6.75
CA ASN A 252 22.31 -1.33 5.43
C ASN A 252 22.61 -2.72 4.82
N ASP A 253 23.17 -3.65 5.59
CA ASP A 253 23.49 -4.99 5.10
C ASP A 253 22.26 -5.78 4.63
N LEU A 254 21.09 -5.55 5.25
CA LEU A 254 19.83 -6.18 4.86
C LEU A 254 19.23 -5.49 3.64
N VAL A 255 19.30 -4.17 3.58
CA VAL A 255 18.87 -3.38 2.41
C VAL A 255 19.67 -3.80 1.18
N ASP A 256 21.00 -3.84 1.27
CA ASP A 256 21.86 -4.25 0.16
C ASP A 256 21.56 -5.67 -0.33
N GLN A 257 21.28 -6.58 0.60
CA GLN A 257 20.90 -7.96 0.28
C GLN A 257 19.51 -8.05 -0.37
N ALA A 258 18.54 -7.27 0.10
CA ALA A 258 17.21 -7.21 -0.45
C ALA A 258 17.24 -6.62 -1.86
N GLN A 259 17.92 -5.48 -2.04
CA GLN A 259 17.98 -4.79 -3.32
C GLN A 259 18.67 -5.62 -4.41
N ARG A 260 19.78 -6.29 -4.10
CA ARG A 260 20.42 -7.20 -5.08
C ARG A 260 19.48 -8.28 -5.61
N ARG A 261 18.56 -8.77 -4.78
CA ARG A 261 17.61 -9.82 -5.14
C ARG A 261 16.35 -9.27 -5.78
N LEU A 262 15.91 -8.09 -5.32
CA LEU A 262 14.79 -7.38 -5.91
C LEU A 262 15.14 -6.86 -7.31
N ASP A 263 16.41 -6.50 -7.56
CA ASP A 263 16.90 -6.16 -8.90
C ASP A 263 16.76 -7.34 -9.87
N VAL A 264 17.00 -8.58 -9.44
CA VAL A 264 16.79 -9.78 -10.28
C VAL A 264 15.32 -9.91 -10.67
N ILE A 265 14.41 -9.80 -9.68
CA ILE A 265 12.97 -9.83 -9.95
C ILE A 265 12.59 -8.70 -10.91
N ALA A 266 13.07 -7.48 -10.65
CA ALA A 266 12.68 -6.33 -11.42
C ALA A 266 13.20 -6.37 -12.87
N ASP A 267 14.40 -6.93 -13.09
CA ASP A 267 14.97 -7.14 -14.42
C ASP A 267 14.15 -8.16 -15.23
N ASP A 268 13.68 -9.25 -14.61
CA ASP A 268 12.81 -10.26 -15.24
C ASP A 268 11.47 -9.69 -15.73
N TYR A 269 10.99 -8.60 -15.10
CA TYR A 269 9.77 -7.90 -15.48
C TYR A 269 9.99 -6.74 -16.46
N LEU A 270 11.25 -6.45 -16.77
CA LEU A 270 11.72 -5.29 -17.51
C LEU A 270 11.46 -3.94 -16.78
N PRO A 271 12.27 -2.91 -17.06
CA PRO A 271 12.13 -1.60 -16.45
C PRO A 271 10.77 -0.96 -16.67
N PHE A 272 10.37 -0.14 -15.69
CA PHE A 272 9.18 0.70 -15.77
C PHE A 272 9.20 1.61 -17.01
N SER A 273 8.03 1.85 -17.61
CA SER A 273 7.88 2.59 -18.86
C SER A 273 8.47 4.01 -18.79
N ASP A 274 9.45 4.30 -19.66
CA ASP A 274 10.04 5.63 -19.78
C ASP A 274 9.02 6.69 -20.23
N ILE A 275 8.03 6.30 -21.05
CA ILE A 275 6.94 7.20 -21.47
C ILE A 275 6.17 7.73 -20.26
N ILE A 276 5.89 6.88 -19.26
CA ILE A 276 5.24 7.31 -18.03
C ILE A 276 6.23 8.05 -17.13
N ALA A 277 7.48 7.58 -17.07
CA ALA A 277 8.55 8.19 -16.28
C ALA A 277 8.81 9.66 -16.68
N GLU A 278 8.72 10.00 -17.98
CA GLU A 278 8.85 11.37 -18.49
C GLU A 278 7.76 12.32 -17.96
N ARG A 279 6.59 11.78 -17.58
CA ARG A 279 5.46 12.56 -17.04
C ARG A 279 5.59 12.80 -15.53
N MET A 280 6.58 12.19 -14.87
CA MET A 280 6.77 12.30 -13.42
C MET A 280 6.84 13.73 -12.87
N PRO A 281 7.54 14.71 -13.49
CA PRO A 281 7.56 16.08 -12.99
C PRO A 281 6.16 16.68 -12.89
N GLU A 282 5.34 16.53 -13.93
CA GLU A 282 3.98 17.07 -14.00
C GLU A 282 3.07 16.37 -12.99
N LEU A 283 3.17 15.04 -12.88
CA LEU A 283 2.38 14.26 -11.93
C LEU A 283 2.72 14.63 -10.48
N LEU A 284 4.00 14.74 -10.12
CA LEU A 284 4.43 15.14 -8.77
C LEU A 284 4.00 16.58 -8.43
N ALA A 285 4.04 17.49 -9.41
CA ALA A 285 3.63 18.88 -9.23
C ALA A 285 2.12 19.01 -8.95
N ALA A 286 1.28 18.12 -9.49
CA ALA A 286 -0.17 18.14 -9.28
C ALA A 286 -0.62 17.58 -7.91
N VAL A 287 0.23 16.80 -7.22
CA VAL A 287 -0.15 16.11 -5.97
C VAL A 287 -0.68 17.05 -4.88
N PRO A 288 -0.05 18.20 -4.54
CA PRO A 288 -0.50 19.03 -3.43
C PRO A 288 -1.95 19.53 -3.58
N ASP A 289 -2.28 20.10 -4.74
CA ASP A 289 -3.61 20.65 -5.03
C ASP A 289 -4.66 19.53 -5.05
N GLN A 290 -4.31 18.38 -5.63
CA GLN A 290 -5.21 17.24 -5.71
C GLN A 290 -5.48 16.61 -4.33
N LEU A 291 -4.45 16.51 -3.48
CA LEU A 291 -4.61 16.08 -2.09
C LEU A 291 -5.53 17.01 -1.31
N GLU A 292 -5.32 18.33 -1.41
CA GLU A 292 -6.16 19.31 -0.71
C GLU A 292 -7.63 19.20 -1.14
N ARG A 293 -7.89 19.10 -2.45
CA ARG A 293 -9.25 18.92 -2.99
C ARG A 293 -9.96 17.71 -2.39
N VAL A 294 -9.28 16.56 -2.37
CA VAL A 294 -9.87 15.31 -1.86
C VAL A 294 -9.99 15.32 -0.34
N ARG A 295 -9.03 15.89 0.39
CA ARG A 295 -9.11 16.09 1.85
C ARG A 295 -10.31 16.97 2.23
N ASN A 296 -10.52 18.08 1.53
CA ASN A 296 -11.66 18.97 1.77
C ASN A 296 -12.98 18.24 1.51
N ARG A 297 -13.07 17.46 0.43
CA ARG A 297 -14.24 16.63 0.14
C ARG A 297 -14.53 15.60 1.24
N THR A 298 -13.53 14.80 1.60
CA THR A 298 -13.68 13.69 2.55
C THR A 298 -14.00 14.19 3.96
N ARG A 299 -13.33 15.24 4.44
CA ARG A 299 -13.61 15.87 5.74
C ARG A 299 -14.99 16.53 5.78
N GLY A 300 -15.38 17.23 4.70
CA GLY A 300 -16.70 17.85 4.60
C GLY A 300 -17.83 16.82 4.67
N ASN A 301 -17.70 15.73 3.92
CA ASN A 301 -18.68 14.64 3.94
C ASN A 301 -18.70 13.90 5.28
N LEU A 302 -17.55 13.69 5.93
CA LEU A 302 -17.51 13.10 7.28
C LEU A 302 -18.22 13.99 8.32
N LEU A 303 -17.99 15.30 8.27
CA LEU A 303 -18.68 16.26 9.14
C LEU A 303 -20.20 16.22 8.93
N ALA A 304 -20.64 16.21 7.66
CA ALA A 304 -22.06 16.10 7.31
C ALA A 304 -22.67 14.78 7.83
N LEU A 305 -21.95 13.65 7.68
CA LEU A 305 -22.37 12.36 8.23
C LEU A 305 -22.59 12.44 9.74
N HIS A 306 -21.65 13.02 10.49
CA HIS A 306 -21.81 13.17 11.94
C HIS A 306 -23.05 13.97 12.32
N HIS A 307 -23.32 15.09 11.64
CA HIS A 307 -24.55 15.87 11.90
C HIS A 307 -25.80 15.05 11.60
N MET A 308 -25.85 14.36 10.47
CA MET A 308 -27.01 13.55 10.07
C MET A 308 -27.28 12.38 11.03
N LEU A 309 -26.23 11.76 11.56
CA LEU A 309 -26.37 10.68 12.55
C LEU A 309 -26.83 11.21 13.92
N VAL A 310 -26.40 12.42 14.31
CA VAL A 310 -26.87 13.07 15.55
C VAL A 310 -28.34 13.49 15.43
N ASP A 311 -28.76 13.96 14.26
CA ASP A 311 -30.13 14.40 13.99
C ASP A 311 -31.10 13.22 13.76
N ASP A 312 -30.60 11.99 13.53
CA ASP A 312 -31.44 10.81 13.36
C ASP A 312 -32.06 10.36 14.70
N SER A 313 -33.33 10.71 14.89
CA SER A 313 -34.11 10.37 16.08
C SER A 313 -34.16 8.87 16.42
N GLN A 314 -33.94 7.99 15.45
CA GLN A 314 -33.97 6.54 15.66
C GLN A 314 -32.66 6.02 16.25
N GLY A 315 -31.52 6.66 15.95
CA GLY A 315 -30.21 6.30 16.47
C GLY A 315 -29.77 4.86 16.15
N LEU A 316 -30.29 4.27 15.07
CA LEU A 316 -30.02 2.88 14.70
C LEU A 316 -28.66 2.72 14.01
N VAL A 317 -28.16 3.79 13.39
CA VAL A 317 -26.89 3.78 12.66
C VAL A 317 -25.87 4.64 13.39
N SER A 318 -24.65 4.13 13.47
CA SER A 318 -23.47 4.85 13.97
C SER A 318 -22.34 4.71 12.95
N VAL A 319 -21.29 5.51 13.10
CA VAL A 319 -20.06 5.39 12.32
C VAL A 319 -18.93 4.96 13.24
N LEU A 320 -18.17 3.95 12.84
CA LEU A 320 -16.95 3.59 13.54
C LEU A 320 -15.89 4.66 13.29
N ARG A 321 -15.21 5.06 14.35
CA ARG A 321 -14.15 6.07 14.29
C ARG A 321 -13.10 5.66 13.26
N ALA A 322 -12.81 6.57 12.33
CA ALA A 322 -11.82 6.41 11.28
C ALA A 322 -10.85 7.59 11.31
N GLU A 323 -9.56 7.32 11.32
CA GLU A 323 -8.54 8.34 11.51
C GLU A 323 -7.98 8.84 10.17
N GLY A 324 -8.07 8.04 9.13
CA GLY A 324 -7.68 8.40 7.77
C GLY A 324 -8.33 7.56 6.68
N GLY A 325 -7.96 7.88 5.43
CA GLY A 325 -8.54 7.29 4.23
C GLY A 325 -9.73 8.09 3.71
N TRP A 326 -10.52 7.45 2.84
CA TRP A 326 -11.68 8.08 2.18
C TRP A 326 -12.96 7.25 2.28
N ASN A 327 -12.93 6.21 3.13
CA ASN A 327 -14.06 5.33 3.42
C ASN A 327 -14.20 5.26 4.94
N VAL A 328 -15.42 5.05 5.41
CA VAL A 328 -15.73 4.76 6.82
C VAL A 328 -16.64 3.54 6.89
N LEU A 329 -16.66 2.90 8.06
CA LEU A 329 -17.59 1.80 8.33
C LEU A 329 -18.79 2.33 9.12
N LEU A 330 -19.98 2.19 8.55
CA LEU A 330 -21.22 2.34 9.30
C LEU A 330 -21.49 1.07 10.10
N ARG A 331 -22.10 1.23 11.27
CA ARG A 331 -22.60 0.15 12.12
C ARG A 331 -24.10 0.31 12.32
N PHE A 332 -24.85 -0.77 12.14
CA PHE A 332 -26.29 -0.88 12.35
C PHE A 332 -26.63 -2.18 13.13
N PRO A 333 -27.90 -2.41 13.55
CA PRO A 333 -28.25 -3.59 14.35
C PRO A 333 -27.88 -4.89 13.64
N SER A 334 -27.15 -5.78 14.32
CA SER A 334 -26.64 -7.04 13.75
C SER A 334 -27.72 -8.06 13.40
N VAL A 335 -28.97 -7.82 13.82
CA VAL A 335 -30.15 -8.60 13.43
C VAL A 335 -30.57 -8.35 11.98
N ILE A 336 -30.12 -7.23 11.39
CA ILE A 336 -30.34 -6.94 9.97
C ILE A 336 -29.29 -7.69 9.15
N GLU A 337 -29.74 -8.57 8.27
CA GLU A 337 -28.87 -9.24 7.31
C GLU A 337 -28.32 -8.23 6.30
N GLU A 338 -27.00 -8.15 6.16
CA GLU A 338 -26.34 -7.12 5.34
C GLU A 338 -26.74 -7.24 3.86
N ASN A 339 -26.95 -8.47 3.37
CA ASN A 339 -27.45 -8.71 2.01
C ASN A 339 -28.87 -8.16 1.82
N ALA A 340 -29.76 -8.31 2.81
CA ALA A 340 -31.12 -7.78 2.72
C ALA A 340 -31.10 -6.25 2.63
N LEU A 341 -30.28 -5.59 3.46
CA LEU A 341 -30.08 -4.15 3.42
C LEU A 341 -29.55 -3.68 2.06
N VAL A 342 -28.52 -4.33 1.51
CA VAL A 342 -27.94 -3.94 0.21
C VAL A 342 -28.91 -4.18 -0.95
N LEU A 343 -29.64 -5.30 -0.95
CA LEU A 343 -30.67 -5.55 -1.97
C LEU A 343 -31.79 -4.50 -1.90
N ARG A 344 -32.24 -4.11 -0.70
CA ARG A 344 -33.19 -3.01 -0.54
C ARG A 344 -32.64 -1.69 -1.07
N LEU A 345 -31.38 -1.36 -0.80
CA LEU A 345 -30.76 -0.15 -1.33
C LEU A 345 -30.78 -0.13 -2.87
N ILE A 346 -30.57 -1.29 -3.50
CA ILE A 346 -30.63 -1.42 -4.97
C ILE A 346 -32.06 -1.20 -5.45
N ASP A 347 -33.03 -1.90 -4.88
CA ASP A 347 -34.42 -1.90 -5.36
C ASP A 347 -35.15 -0.58 -5.09
N ASP A 348 -35.00 -0.02 -3.88
CA ASP A 348 -35.77 1.15 -3.44
C ASP A 348 -35.09 2.49 -3.81
N PHE A 349 -33.76 2.50 -3.93
CA PHE A 349 -32.98 3.74 -4.05
C PHE A 349 -31.99 3.76 -5.22
N GLY A 350 -31.79 2.65 -5.93
CA GLY A 350 -30.77 2.54 -6.98
C GLY A 350 -29.34 2.69 -6.43
N LEU A 351 -29.12 2.33 -5.16
CA LEU A 351 -27.83 2.42 -4.48
C LEU A 351 -27.26 1.03 -4.22
N THR A 352 -25.94 0.91 -4.21
CA THR A 352 -25.25 -0.33 -3.81
C THR A 352 -24.08 0.01 -2.88
N GLY A 353 -23.58 -0.99 -2.18
CA GLY A 353 -22.49 -0.82 -1.22
C GLY A 353 -21.82 -2.16 -0.92
N GLN A 354 -20.75 -2.10 -0.13
CA GLN A 354 -19.98 -3.27 0.27
C GLN A 354 -20.30 -3.59 1.74
N PRO A 355 -20.98 -4.72 2.02
CA PRO A 355 -21.19 -5.25 3.36
C PRO A 355 -19.89 -5.48 4.14
N GLY A 356 -20.01 -5.66 5.46
CA GLY A 356 -18.88 -5.93 6.35
C GLY A 356 -18.07 -7.16 5.95
N TYR A 357 -18.72 -8.23 5.50
CA TYR A 357 -18.01 -9.47 5.14
C TYR A 357 -17.05 -9.33 3.95
N PHE A 358 -17.19 -8.29 3.10
CA PHE A 358 -16.20 -8.01 2.04
C PHE A 358 -14.83 -7.61 2.59
N PHE A 359 -14.79 -7.22 3.86
CA PHE A 359 -13.59 -6.79 4.57
C PHE A 359 -13.33 -7.64 5.81
N ASP A 360 -13.92 -8.84 5.88
CA ASP A 360 -13.71 -9.80 6.95
C ASP A 360 -14.22 -9.35 8.33
N MET A 361 -15.27 -8.52 8.36
CA MET A 361 -16.01 -8.30 9.61
C MET A 361 -16.68 -9.60 10.05
N VAL A 362 -16.45 -9.99 11.31
CA VAL A 362 -16.89 -11.29 11.85
C VAL A 362 -18.40 -11.35 12.13
N HIS A 363 -19.05 -10.20 12.26
CA HIS A 363 -20.46 -10.09 12.59
C HIS A 363 -21.20 -9.25 11.56
N ASN A 364 -22.48 -9.55 11.36
CA ASN A 364 -23.39 -8.68 10.61
C ASN A 364 -23.51 -7.31 11.28
N GLY A 365 -23.86 -6.30 10.48
CA GLY A 365 -24.18 -4.98 10.98
C GLY A 365 -23.26 -3.89 10.46
N TYR A 366 -22.55 -4.12 9.34
CA TYR A 366 -21.60 -3.17 8.79
C TYR A 366 -21.84 -2.89 7.30
N LEU A 367 -21.60 -1.64 6.92
CA LEU A 367 -21.62 -1.19 5.53
C LEU A 367 -20.50 -0.17 5.33
N ALA A 368 -19.64 -0.41 4.34
CA ALA A 368 -18.65 0.58 3.95
C ALA A 368 -19.30 1.75 3.21
N LEU A 369 -18.98 2.97 3.64
CA LEU A 369 -19.47 4.22 3.05
C LEU A 369 -18.29 5.04 2.51
N SER A 370 -18.36 5.41 1.23
CA SER A 370 -17.35 6.30 0.63
C SER A 370 -17.63 7.76 0.94
N LEU A 371 -16.58 8.49 1.32
CA LEU A 371 -16.60 9.94 1.57
C LEU A 371 -16.27 10.76 0.30
N LEU A 372 -16.11 10.13 -0.86
CA LEU A 372 -15.76 10.79 -2.13
C LEU A 372 -16.90 11.49 -2.90
N PRO A 373 -18.17 11.02 -2.86
CA PRO A 373 -19.24 11.58 -3.68
C PRO A 373 -19.43 13.09 -3.50
N GLU A 374 -20.02 13.78 -4.50
CA GLU A 374 -20.43 15.18 -4.33
C GLU A 374 -21.28 15.37 -3.06
N PRO A 375 -21.14 16.47 -2.29
CA PRO A 375 -21.78 16.58 -0.98
C PRO A 375 -23.31 16.35 -1.01
N SER A 376 -23.98 16.85 -2.04
CA SER A 376 -25.42 16.62 -2.25
C SER A 376 -25.77 15.16 -2.51
N ASP A 377 -24.96 14.46 -3.31
CA ASP A 377 -25.12 13.02 -3.57
C ASP A 377 -24.81 12.22 -2.30
N PHE A 378 -23.77 12.59 -1.56
CA PHE A 378 -23.37 11.96 -0.31
C PHE A 378 -24.51 12.01 0.71
N GLU A 379 -25.05 13.20 1.01
CA GLU A 379 -26.16 13.33 1.95
C GLU A 379 -27.42 12.58 1.49
N ARG A 380 -27.73 12.61 0.18
CA ARG A 380 -28.85 11.81 -0.37
C ARG A 380 -28.64 10.32 -0.10
N ASN A 381 -27.43 9.82 -0.35
CA ASN A 381 -27.10 8.42 -0.15
C ASN A 381 -27.17 8.03 1.33
N VAL A 382 -26.69 8.88 2.25
CA VAL A 382 -26.81 8.65 3.70
C VAL A 382 -28.27 8.61 4.12
N ARG A 383 -29.12 9.55 3.68
CA ARG A 383 -30.57 9.52 3.97
C ARG A 383 -31.23 8.22 3.52
N ALA A 384 -30.87 7.72 2.34
CA ALA A 384 -31.37 6.46 1.82
C ALA A 384 -30.92 5.25 2.68
N ILE A 385 -29.67 5.23 3.13
CA ILE A 385 -29.16 4.21 4.05
C ILE A 385 -29.92 4.22 5.38
N LEU A 386 -30.09 5.38 6.00
CA LEU A 386 -30.85 5.50 7.26
C LEU A 386 -32.29 5.00 7.09
N THR A 387 -32.95 5.39 6.00
CA THR A 387 -34.31 4.93 5.68
C THR A 387 -34.38 3.42 5.46
N ALA A 388 -33.41 2.84 4.76
CA ALA A 388 -33.37 1.41 4.49
C ALA A 388 -33.17 0.59 5.78
N VAL A 389 -32.29 1.04 6.69
CA VAL A 389 -32.07 0.42 8.00
C VAL A 389 -33.35 0.47 8.85
N GLN A 390 -34.07 1.60 8.86
CA GLN A 390 -35.33 1.72 9.60
C GLN A 390 -36.39 0.73 9.10
N ARG A 391 -36.53 0.58 7.77
CA ARG A 391 -37.47 -0.37 7.15
C ARG A 391 -37.15 -1.82 7.50
N GLU A 392 -35.88 -2.20 7.51
CA GLU A 392 -35.45 -3.55 7.89
C GLU A 392 -35.73 -3.87 9.37
N MET A 393 -35.78 -2.85 10.24
CA MET A 393 -36.17 -3.01 11.64
C MET A 393 -37.70 -3.08 11.84
N GLY A 394 -38.51 -2.94 10.78
CA GLY A 394 -39.97 -2.98 10.85
C GLY A 394 -40.61 -1.67 11.33
N ASN A 395 -39.90 -0.55 11.25
CA ASN A 395 -40.39 0.79 11.62
C ASN A 395 -40.88 1.60 10.42
#